data_AF-A0A9P6KPC5-F1
#
_entry.id   AF-A0A9P6KPC5-F1
#
_cell.length_a   1.000
_cell.length_b   1.000
_cell.length_c   1.000
_cell.angle_alpha   90.00
_cell.angle_beta   90.00
_cell.angle_gamma   90.00
#
_symmetry.space_group_name_H-M   'P 1'
#
loop_
_entity.id
_entity.type
_entity.pdbx_description
1 polymer ?
#
loop_
_entity_poly.entity_id
_entity_poly.type
_entity_poly.pdbx_seq_one_letter_code
_entity_poly.pdbx_strand_id
1 'polypeptide(L)'
;MMFWTSIGCGICMLVYIVLTTLPESSQNVGTNWSAVAMIMLYMVVFGFGWLGPPWIYGPEIALLKYRHVAGGLAACGEWLSTWVIVFGGGTGIEAVDPKIFIWPLINCFIAAAYVWFCCPETTGRTLEEINYLFARKRVCDRMDQMGIGAAGDMRRHSLQSIEKRTSGSCAQHVEMADSSSSEQMHIDEVKLSQE
;
A
#
# COMPACT_ATOMS: atom_id res chain seq x y z
N MET A 1 -0.49 6.27 3.84
CA MET A 1 0.70 5.59 4.41
C MET A 1 2.01 6.16 3.85
N MET A 2 2.22 6.12 2.52
CA MET A 2 3.49 6.52 1.87
C MET A 2 3.92 7.98 2.13
N PHE A 3 2.96 8.88 2.33
CA PHE A 3 3.25 10.29 2.66
C PHE A 3 3.98 10.43 4.00
N TRP A 4 3.44 9.82 5.07
CA TRP A 4 4.01 9.87 6.41
C TRP A 4 5.38 9.20 6.49
N THR A 5 5.55 8.07 5.79
CA THR A 5 6.84 7.37 5.75
C THR A 5 7.90 8.18 5.00
N SER A 6 7.53 8.93 3.97
CA SER A 6 8.45 9.82 3.24
C SER A 6 8.94 10.98 4.10
N ILE A 7 8.05 11.59 4.88
CA ILE A 7 8.43 12.63 5.85
C ILE A 7 9.35 12.06 6.92
N GLY A 8 9.02 10.87 7.46
CA GLY A 8 9.86 10.18 8.44
C GLY A 8 11.27 9.87 7.91
N CYS A 9 11.37 9.32 6.68
CA CYS A 9 12.64 9.08 6.01
C CYS A 9 13.44 10.38 5.79
N GLY A 10 12.78 11.45 5.35
CA GLY A 10 13.41 12.75 5.14
C GLY A 10 13.97 13.37 6.42
N ILE A 11 13.24 13.27 7.54
CA ILE A 11 13.72 13.75 8.85
C ILE A 11 14.91 12.92 9.33
N CYS A 12 14.85 11.58 9.23
CA CYS A 12 15.96 10.71 9.63
C CYS A 12 17.23 11.00 8.81
N MET A 13 17.08 11.22 7.50
CA MET A 13 18.21 11.59 6.64
C MET A 13 18.75 12.99 6.91
N LEU A 14 17.89 13.95 7.25
CA LEU A 14 18.34 15.29 7.62
C LEU A 14 19.21 15.24 8.88
N VAL A 15 18.77 14.50 9.91
CA VAL A 15 19.55 14.32 11.15
C VAL A 15 20.86 13.59 10.87
N TYR A 16 20.85 12.54 10.04
CA TYR A 16 22.07 11.84 9.63
C TYR A 16 23.09 12.78 8.95
N ILE A 17 22.65 13.62 8.01
CA ILE A 17 23.52 14.57 7.31
C ILE A 17 24.08 15.61 8.28
N VAL A 18 23.25 16.16 9.17
CA VAL A 18 23.73 17.12 10.18
C VAL A 18 24.83 16.46 11.02
N LEU A 19 24.59 15.27 11.57
CA LEU A 19 25.58 14.58 12.42
C LEU A 19 26.89 14.25 11.69
N THR A 20 26.83 13.93 10.40
CA THR A 20 28.01 13.58 9.58
C THR A 20 28.75 14.79 9.00
N THR A 21 28.11 15.97 8.96
CA THR A 21 28.71 17.21 8.44
C THR A 21 29.18 18.19 9.53
N LEU A 22 29.01 17.83 10.81
CA LEU A 22 29.52 18.61 11.94
C LEU A 22 31.06 18.72 11.90
N PRO A 23 31.64 19.86 12.35
CA PRO A 23 33.09 20.03 12.44
C PRO A 23 33.72 18.96 13.32
N GLU A 24 34.89 18.45 12.92
CA GLU A 24 35.64 17.39 13.64
C GLU A 24 35.87 17.72 15.12
N SER A 25 35.98 19.01 15.48
CA SER A 25 36.12 19.48 16.87
C SER A 25 34.93 19.13 17.79
N SER A 26 33.80 18.76 17.21
CA SER A 26 32.57 18.37 17.93
C SER A 26 32.18 16.90 17.72
N GLN A 27 32.96 16.15 16.93
CA GLN A 27 32.70 14.74 16.66
C GLN A 27 33.23 13.87 17.80
N ASN A 28 32.32 13.35 18.60
CA ASN A 28 32.60 12.34 19.61
C ASN A 28 32.20 10.95 19.10
N VAL A 29 32.73 9.90 19.73
CA VAL A 29 32.35 8.51 19.43
C VAL A 29 30.82 8.32 19.53
N GLY A 30 30.17 8.97 20.49
CA GLY A 30 28.70 8.96 20.64
C GLY A 30 27.95 9.59 19.45
N THR A 31 28.50 10.64 18.83
CA THR A 31 27.91 11.29 17.65
C THR A 31 27.90 10.33 16.45
N ASN A 32 28.99 9.58 16.26
CA ASN A 32 29.12 8.62 15.17
C ASN A 32 28.15 7.44 15.32
N TRP A 33 28.03 6.88 16.53
CA TRP A 33 27.03 5.83 16.81
C TRP A 33 25.60 6.33 16.65
N SER A 34 25.34 7.59 16.99
CA SER A 34 24.03 8.21 16.79
C SER A 34 23.69 8.35 15.30
N ALA A 35 24.66 8.72 14.46
CA ALA A 35 24.49 8.73 13.00
C ALA A 35 24.16 7.33 12.45
N VAL A 36 24.86 6.29 12.92
CA VAL A 36 24.57 4.90 12.56
C VAL A 36 23.15 4.48 12.98
N ALA A 37 22.71 4.87 14.17
CA ALA A 37 21.34 4.60 14.63
C ALA A 37 20.29 5.29 13.75
N MET A 38 20.54 6.52 13.31
CA MET A 38 19.60 7.26 12.44
C MET A 38 19.50 6.67 11.04
N ILE A 39 20.60 6.21 10.44
CA ILE A 39 20.54 5.52 9.13
C ILE A 39 19.84 4.15 9.24
N MET A 40 20.01 3.44 10.36
CA MET A 40 19.25 2.21 10.62
C MET A 40 17.76 2.48 10.77
N LEU A 41 17.38 3.55 11.49
CA LEU A 41 15.98 3.97 11.61
C LEU A 41 15.39 4.34 10.24
N TYR A 42 16.16 5.04 9.39
CA TYR A 42 15.78 5.31 8.01
C TYR A 42 15.45 4.02 7.24
N MET A 43 16.29 2.97 7.36
CA MET A 43 16.05 1.69 6.68
C MET A 43 14.76 1.01 7.15
N VAL A 44 14.43 1.10 8.44
CA VAL A 44 13.19 0.53 8.99
C VAL A 44 11.97 1.28 8.43
N VAL A 45 11.96 2.61 8.50
CA VAL A 45 10.84 3.43 8.01
C VAL A 45 10.67 3.27 6.49
N PHE A 46 11.78 3.19 5.75
CA PHE A 46 11.79 2.92 4.32
C PHE A 46 11.22 1.52 4.02
N GLY A 47 11.59 0.51 4.80
CA GLY A 47 11.06 -0.85 4.73
C GLY A 47 9.53 -0.92 4.87
N PHE A 48 8.97 -0.20 5.84
CA PHE A 48 7.51 -0.19 6.04
C PHE A 48 6.74 0.56 4.94
N GLY A 49 7.31 1.65 4.41
CA GLY A 49 6.57 2.57 3.54
C GLY A 49 6.82 2.43 2.04
N TRP A 50 8.02 1.99 1.64
CA TRP A 50 8.50 2.12 0.27
C TRP A 50 8.91 0.79 -0.37
N LEU A 51 9.15 -0.27 0.41
CA LEU A 51 9.53 -1.57 -0.15
C LEU A 51 8.39 -2.34 -0.83
N GLY A 52 7.16 -2.18 -0.35
CA GLY A 52 5.98 -2.88 -0.87
C GLY A 52 5.02 -1.98 -1.65
N PRO A 53 4.62 -0.81 -1.09
CA PRO A 53 3.55 -0.01 -1.68
C PRO A 53 3.76 0.42 -3.14
N PRO A 54 4.95 0.85 -3.61
CA PRO A 54 5.13 1.20 -5.03
C PRO A 54 4.87 0.03 -5.99
N TRP A 55 5.25 -1.18 -5.60
CA TRP A 55 5.09 -2.40 -6.41
C TRP A 55 3.65 -2.85 -6.53
N ILE A 56 2.83 -2.51 -5.54
CA ILE A 56 1.40 -2.82 -5.52
C ILE A 56 0.61 -1.68 -6.16
N TYR A 57 1.01 -0.43 -5.91
CA TYR A 57 0.34 0.76 -6.42
C TYR A 57 0.48 0.88 -7.95
N GLY A 58 1.65 0.58 -8.51
CA GLY A 58 1.87 0.60 -9.96
C GLY A 58 0.85 -0.23 -10.77
N PRO A 59 0.61 -1.50 -10.43
CA PRO A 59 -0.42 -2.31 -11.09
C PRO A 59 -1.87 -1.92 -10.74
N GLU A 60 -2.13 -1.17 -9.67
CA GLU A 60 -3.46 -0.65 -9.33
C GLU A 60 -3.88 0.52 -10.24
N ILE A 61 -2.95 1.42 -10.55
CA ILE A 61 -3.22 2.59 -11.42
C ILE A 61 -3.18 2.24 -12.91
N ALA A 62 -2.58 1.11 -13.28
CA ALA A 62 -2.41 0.73 -14.67
C ALA A 62 -3.68 0.07 -15.23
N LEU A 63 -4.09 0.52 -16.43
CA LEU A 63 -5.22 -0.08 -17.13
C LEU A 63 -4.99 -1.57 -17.38
N LEU A 64 -6.03 -2.38 -17.18
CA LEU A 64 -6.00 -3.86 -17.32
C LEU A 64 -5.27 -4.35 -18.58
N LYS A 65 -5.45 -3.65 -19.71
CA LYS A 65 -4.83 -4.00 -21.00
C LYS A 65 -3.33 -3.69 -21.08
N TYR A 66 -2.85 -2.64 -20.40
CA TYR A 66 -1.48 -2.14 -20.50
C TYR A 66 -0.63 -2.41 -19.26
N ARG A 67 -1.18 -3.09 -18.26
CA ARG A 67 -0.55 -3.34 -16.97
C ARG A 67 0.84 -3.99 -17.07
N HIS A 68 1.02 -4.92 -18.00
CA HIS A 68 2.30 -5.60 -18.21
C HIS A 68 3.36 -4.66 -18.81
N VAL A 69 2.99 -3.78 -19.74
CA VAL A 69 3.91 -2.80 -20.34
C VAL A 69 4.29 -1.73 -19.32
N ALA A 70 3.31 -1.22 -18.57
CA ALA A 70 3.54 -0.23 -17.53
C ALA A 70 4.44 -0.79 -16.42
N GLY A 71 4.18 -2.03 -15.97
CA GLY A 71 5.01 -2.72 -14.99
C GLY A 71 6.44 -2.97 -15.51
N GLY A 72 6.60 -3.37 -16.77
CA GLY A 72 7.92 -3.54 -17.38
C GLY A 72 8.72 -2.24 -17.45
N LEU A 73 8.09 -1.14 -17.87
CA LEU A 73 8.76 0.17 -17.93
C LEU A 73 9.11 0.70 -16.53
N ALA A 74 8.23 0.51 -15.55
CA ALA A 74 8.47 0.87 -14.16
C ALA A 74 9.68 0.11 -13.59
N ALA A 75 9.73 -1.20 -13.78
CA ALA A 75 10.87 -2.02 -13.36
C ALA A 75 12.16 -1.59 -14.05
N CYS A 76 12.15 -1.38 -15.38
CA CYS A 76 13.32 -0.87 -16.09
C CYS A 76 13.81 0.48 -15.55
N GLY A 77 12.89 1.40 -15.26
CA GLY A 77 13.21 2.70 -14.68
C GLY A 77 13.82 2.60 -13.28
N GLU A 78 13.31 1.71 -12.44
CA GLU A 78 13.85 1.46 -11.10
C GLU A 78 15.25 0.85 -11.14
N TRP A 79 15.45 -0.20 -11.95
CA TRP A 79 16.77 -0.83 -12.08
C TRP A 79 17.79 0.13 -12.68
N LEU A 80 17.39 0.97 -13.64
CA LEU A 80 18.25 2.02 -14.17
C LEU A 80 18.61 3.06 -13.09
N SER A 81 17.64 3.49 -12.29
CA SER A 81 17.87 4.44 -11.20
C SER A 81 18.80 3.86 -10.13
N THR A 82 18.63 2.58 -9.79
CA THR A 82 19.55 1.85 -8.91
C THR A 82 20.96 1.81 -9.49
N TRP A 83 21.11 1.52 -10.79
CA TRP A 83 22.41 1.54 -11.45
C TRP A 83 23.08 2.91 -11.35
N VAL A 84 22.35 4.00 -11.62
CA VAL A 84 22.87 5.37 -11.50
C VAL A 84 23.34 5.68 -10.08
N ILE A 85 22.56 5.27 -9.06
CA ILE A 85 22.91 5.52 -7.66
C ILE A 85 24.10 4.67 -7.21
N VAL A 86 24.22 3.42 -7.64
CA VAL A 86 25.34 2.54 -7.25
C VAL A 86 26.64 3.00 -7.91
N PHE A 87 26.62 3.27 -9.23
CA PHE A 87 27.80 3.77 -9.94
C PHE A 87 28.17 5.21 -9.53
N GLY A 88 27.18 6.08 -9.41
CA GLY A 88 27.36 7.47 -8.98
C GLY A 88 27.72 7.57 -7.49
N GLY A 89 27.22 6.67 -6.65
CA GLY A 89 27.51 6.63 -5.23
C GLY A 89 28.96 6.30 -4.93
N GLY A 90 29.52 5.29 -5.61
CA GLY A 90 30.94 4.92 -5.45
C GLY A 90 31.88 6.09 -5.78
N THR A 91 31.71 6.69 -6.96
CA THR A 91 32.52 7.84 -7.40
C THR A 91 32.25 9.11 -6.58
N GLY A 92 31.01 9.31 -6.15
CA GLY A 92 30.62 10.53 -5.48
C GLY A 92 30.99 10.59 -3.99
N ILE A 93 31.13 9.45 -3.31
CA ILE A 93 31.68 9.40 -1.94
C ILE A 93 33.15 9.84 -1.96
N GLU A 94 33.93 9.40 -2.95
CA GLU A 94 35.35 9.78 -3.09
C GLU A 94 35.55 11.27 -3.43
N ALA A 95 34.58 11.88 -4.12
CA ALA A 95 34.71 13.27 -4.60
C ALA A 95 34.13 14.32 -3.65
N VAL A 96 33.10 13.99 -2.87
CA VAL A 96 32.26 15.00 -2.16
C VAL A 96 32.06 14.67 -0.67
N ASP A 97 32.68 13.60 -0.14
CA ASP A 97 32.58 13.17 1.25
C ASP A 97 31.09 12.94 1.67
N PRO A 98 30.62 12.95 2.94
CA PRO A 98 29.26 12.58 3.28
C PRO A 98 28.19 13.58 2.79
N LYS A 99 28.58 14.64 2.08
CA LYS A 99 27.64 15.59 1.49
C LYS A 99 26.84 14.98 0.34
N ILE A 100 27.29 13.86 -0.25
CA ILE A 100 26.53 13.12 -1.25
C ILE A 100 25.15 12.68 -0.73
N PHE A 101 25.00 12.48 0.58
CA PHE A 101 23.73 12.10 1.20
C PHE A 101 22.65 13.20 1.13
N ILE A 102 23.00 14.43 0.73
CA ILE A 102 22.01 15.49 0.42
C ILE A 102 21.14 15.08 -0.79
N TRP A 103 21.68 14.29 -1.73
CA TRP A 103 20.92 13.81 -2.88
C TRP A 103 19.70 12.95 -2.47
N PRO A 104 19.85 11.86 -1.69
CA PRO A 104 18.68 11.09 -1.23
C PRO A 104 17.74 11.89 -0.32
N LEU A 105 18.24 12.88 0.44
CA LEU A 105 17.39 13.79 1.21
C LEU A 105 16.41 14.55 0.31
N ILE A 106 16.91 15.18 -0.75
CA ILE A 106 16.06 15.93 -1.71
C ILE A 106 15.04 14.99 -2.35
N ASN A 107 15.47 13.78 -2.74
CA ASN A 107 14.57 12.79 -3.34
C ASN A 107 13.45 12.36 -2.38
N CYS A 108 13.69 12.28 -1.06
CA CYS A 108 12.63 11.99 -0.08
C CYS A 108 11.52 13.06 -0.09
N PHE A 109 11.86 14.35 -0.22
CA PHE A 109 10.87 15.42 -0.27
C PHE A 109 10.15 15.49 -1.62
N ILE A 110 10.87 15.25 -2.73
CA ILE A 110 10.24 15.14 -4.06
C ILE A 110 9.24 13.99 -4.07
N ALA A 111 9.62 12.84 -3.48
CA ALA A 111 8.74 11.69 -3.35
C ALA A 111 7.50 12.00 -2.49
N ALA A 112 7.65 12.72 -1.38
CA ALA A 112 6.52 13.17 -0.56
C ALA A 112 5.56 14.08 -1.35
N ALA A 113 6.10 15.03 -2.12
CA ALA A 113 5.30 15.92 -2.98
C ALA A 113 4.59 15.14 -4.09
N TYR A 114 5.29 14.19 -4.73
CA TYR A 114 4.70 13.31 -5.74
C TYR A 114 3.53 12.50 -5.18
N VAL A 115 3.70 11.89 -3.99
CA VAL A 115 2.63 11.14 -3.34
C VAL A 115 1.44 12.05 -3.03
N TRP A 116 1.67 13.29 -2.60
CA TRP A 116 0.59 14.22 -2.29
C TRP A 116 -0.22 14.66 -3.51
N PHE A 117 0.43 14.95 -4.64
CA PHE A 117 -0.24 15.49 -5.83
C PHE A 117 -0.68 14.42 -6.83
N CYS A 118 0.11 13.36 -7.00
CA CYS A 118 -0.07 12.39 -8.08
C CYS A 118 -0.62 11.05 -7.62
N CYS A 119 -0.59 10.74 -6.32
CA CYS A 119 -1.15 9.50 -5.78
C CYS A 119 -2.48 9.75 -5.05
N PRO A 120 -3.62 9.80 -5.74
CA PRO A 120 -4.91 9.76 -5.07
C PRO A 120 -5.06 8.44 -4.32
N GLU A 121 -5.74 8.47 -3.17
CA GLU A 121 -5.96 7.30 -2.32
C GLU A 121 -6.82 6.25 -3.05
N THR A 122 -6.23 5.10 -3.38
CA THR A 122 -6.89 3.98 -4.07
C THR A 122 -7.53 2.98 -3.12
N THR A 123 -7.37 3.15 -1.81
CA THR A 123 -7.80 2.19 -0.78
C THR A 123 -9.33 2.03 -0.75
N GLY A 124 -9.80 0.79 -0.86
CA GLY A 124 -11.23 0.45 -0.77
C GLY A 124 -12.04 0.55 -2.07
N ARG A 125 -11.39 0.81 -3.21
CA ARG A 125 -12.02 0.85 -4.54
C ARG A 125 -11.74 -0.43 -5.33
N THR A 126 -12.68 -0.84 -6.18
CA THR A 126 -12.42 -1.97 -7.09
C THR A 126 -11.52 -1.53 -8.24
N LEU A 127 -10.76 -2.46 -8.82
CA LEU A 127 -9.90 -2.20 -9.99
C LEU A 127 -10.68 -1.59 -11.17
N GLU A 128 -11.98 -1.89 -11.29
CA GLU A 128 -12.85 -1.33 -12.33
C GLU A 128 -13.22 0.13 -12.07
N GLU A 129 -13.53 0.49 -10.81
CA GLU A 129 -13.80 1.88 -10.40
C GLU A 129 -12.56 2.78 -10.56
N ILE A 130 -11.36 2.24 -10.26
CA ILE A 130 -10.09 2.96 -10.42
C ILE A 130 -9.82 3.21 -11.91
N ASN A 131 -10.05 2.21 -12.76
CA ASN A 131 -9.94 2.36 -14.21
C ASN A 131 -10.90 3.42 -14.77
N TYR A 132 -12.09 3.56 -14.18
CA TYR A 132 -13.03 4.63 -14.54
C TYR A 132 -12.53 6.01 -14.13
N LEU A 133 -11.89 6.13 -12.96
CA LEU A 133 -11.32 7.39 -12.46
C LEU A 133 -10.18 7.93 -13.35
N PHE A 134 -9.37 7.02 -13.91
CA PHE A 134 -8.23 7.34 -14.78
C PHE A 134 -8.57 7.27 -16.28
N ALA A 135 -9.81 6.94 -16.65
CA ALA A 135 -10.24 6.93 -18.05
C ALA A 135 -10.40 8.35 -18.62
N ARG A 136 -9.82 8.59 -19.80
CA ARG A 136 -9.96 9.85 -20.56
C ARG A 136 -11.45 10.09 -20.83
N LYS A 137 -11.99 11.33 -20.71
CA LYS A 137 -13.42 11.67 -20.93
C LYS A 137 -14.10 10.92 -22.09
N ARG A 138 -13.43 10.78 -23.23
CA ARG A 138 -13.95 10.08 -24.44
C ARG A 138 -14.11 8.56 -24.30
N VAL A 139 -13.46 7.94 -23.31
CA VAL A 139 -13.57 6.52 -22.96
C VAL A 139 -14.64 6.33 -21.88
N CYS A 140 -14.77 7.25 -20.92
CA CYS A 140 -15.92 7.27 -20.00
C CYS A 140 -17.24 7.31 -20.77
N ASP A 141 -17.39 8.23 -21.74
CA ASP A 141 -18.62 8.34 -22.54
C ASP A 141 -18.97 7.02 -23.27
N ARG A 142 -17.95 6.28 -23.73
CA ARG A 142 -18.13 5.01 -24.44
C ARG A 142 -18.40 3.83 -23.49
N MET A 143 -17.81 3.85 -22.29
CA MET A 143 -18.06 2.85 -21.24
C MET A 143 -19.42 3.05 -20.58
N ASP A 144 -19.88 4.30 -20.47
CA ASP A 144 -21.22 4.66 -20.00
C ASP A 144 -22.28 4.24 -21.03
N GLN A 145 -22.02 4.43 -22.33
CA GLN A 145 -22.83 3.85 -23.41
C GLN A 145 -22.88 2.32 -23.41
N MET A 146 -21.84 1.64 -22.93
CA MET A 146 -21.80 0.18 -22.77
C MET A 146 -22.40 -0.30 -21.43
N GLY A 147 -22.87 0.62 -20.57
CA GLY A 147 -23.54 0.29 -19.31
C GLY A 147 -22.64 -0.35 -18.25
N ILE A 148 -21.31 -0.31 -18.41
CA ILE A 148 -20.37 -1.06 -17.56
C ILE A 148 -20.30 -0.45 -16.14
N GLY A 149 -20.41 0.87 -16.01
CA GLY A 149 -20.48 1.56 -14.71
C GLY A 149 -21.75 1.23 -13.92
N ALA A 150 -22.91 1.20 -14.59
CA ALA A 150 -24.19 0.83 -13.98
C ALA A 150 -24.29 -0.69 -13.70
N ALA A 151 -23.68 -1.53 -14.54
CA ALA A 151 -23.66 -2.98 -14.35
C ALA A 151 -22.82 -3.40 -13.14
N GLY A 152 -21.70 -2.72 -12.87
CA GLY A 152 -20.88 -2.95 -11.67
C GLY A 152 -21.63 -2.64 -10.38
N ASP A 153 -22.31 -1.49 -10.33
CA ASP A 153 -23.07 -1.04 -9.15
C ASP A 153 -24.33 -1.90 -8.93
N MET A 154 -25.03 -2.27 -10.01
CA MET A 154 -26.18 -3.18 -9.96
C MET A 154 -25.77 -4.62 -9.59
N ARG A 155 -24.59 -5.09 -10.01
CA ARG A 155 -24.02 -6.36 -9.56
C ARG A 155 -23.66 -6.33 -8.08
N ARG A 156 -23.15 -5.20 -7.57
CA ARG A 156 -22.86 -5.02 -6.14
C ARG A 156 -24.13 -5.04 -5.30
N HIS A 157 -25.18 -4.34 -5.75
CA HIS A 157 -26.48 -4.32 -5.10
C HIS A 157 -27.16 -5.70 -5.12
N SER A 158 -27.04 -6.44 -6.23
CA SER A 158 -27.58 -7.80 -6.34
C SER A 158 -26.78 -8.81 -5.51
N LEU A 159 -25.46 -8.74 -5.47
CA LEU A 159 -24.63 -9.58 -4.59
C LEU A 159 -24.89 -9.29 -3.11
N GLN A 160 -25.02 -8.03 -2.71
CA GLN A 160 -25.41 -7.67 -1.33
C GLN A 160 -26.82 -8.17 -0.99
N SER A 161 -27.75 -8.15 -1.95
CA SER A 161 -29.10 -8.68 -1.74
C SER A 161 -29.12 -10.20 -1.66
N ILE A 162 -28.24 -10.89 -2.40
CA ILE A 162 -28.05 -12.35 -2.33
C ILE A 162 -27.39 -12.70 -1.00
N GLU A 163 -26.33 -12.01 -0.59
CA GLU A 163 -25.65 -12.25 0.69
C GLU A 163 -26.59 -12.01 1.88
N LYS A 164 -27.43 -10.95 1.86
CA LYS A 164 -28.47 -10.76 2.89
C LYS A 164 -29.52 -11.87 2.89
N ARG A 165 -29.95 -12.36 1.72
CA ARG A 165 -30.88 -13.50 1.62
C ARG A 165 -30.24 -14.80 2.09
N THR A 166 -28.98 -15.03 1.75
CA THR A 166 -28.23 -16.25 2.12
C THR A 166 -27.87 -16.25 3.59
N SER A 167 -27.42 -15.14 4.17
CA SER A 167 -27.20 -15.01 5.62
C SER A 167 -28.50 -15.12 6.42
N GLY A 168 -29.60 -14.54 5.93
CA GLY A 168 -30.92 -14.71 6.56
C GLY A 168 -31.42 -16.16 6.48
N SER A 169 -31.27 -16.81 5.33
CA SER A 169 -31.63 -18.22 5.16
C SER A 169 -30.74 -19.15 5.98
N CYS A 170 -29.46 -18.87 6.12
CA CYS A 170 -28.53 -19.69 6.90
C CYS A 170 -28.78 -19.51 8.40
N ALA A 171 -29.07 -18.29 8.87
CA ALA A 171 -29.51 -18.03 10.24
C ALA A 171 -30.81 -18.78 10.57
N GLN A 172 -31.81 -18.71 9.68
CA GLN A 172 -33.09 -19.38 9.88
C GLN A 172 -32.98 -20.93 9.83
N HIS A 173 -32.06 -21.46 9.04
CA HIS A 173 -31.80 -22.91 8.96
C HIS A 173 -30.98 -23.44 10.15
N VAL A 174 -30.15 -22.59 10.78
CA VAL A 174 -29.44 -22.91 12.03
C VAL A 174 -30.40 -22.86 13.22
N GLU A 175 -31.29 -21.87 13.28
CA GLU A 175 -32.27 -21.73 14.37
C GLU A 175 -33.30 -22.87 14.37
N MET A 176 -33.72 -23.33 13.19
CA MET A 176 -34.62 -24.49 13.04
C MET A 176 -33.92 -25.82 13.36
N ALA A 177 -32.60 -25.93 13.14
CA ALA A 177 -31.82 -27.10 13.54
C ALA A 177 -31.67 -27.16 15.07
N ASP A 178 -31.39 -26.04 15.73
CA ASP A 178 -31.30 -25.95 17.19
C ASP A 178 -32.64 -26.23 17.89
N SER A 179 -33.76 -25.71 17.36
CA SER A 179 -35.08 -26.00 17.93
C SER A 179 -35.41 -27.50 17.85
N SER A 180 -35.13 -28.14 16.72
CA SER A 180 -35.36 -29.58 16.54
C SER A 180 -34.46 -30.44 17.45
N SER A 181 -33.22 -30.01 17.69
CA SER A 181 -32.29 -30.72 18.58
C SER A 181 -32.68 -30.57 20.05
N SER A 182 -33.26 -29.44 20.45
CA SER A 182 -33.76 -29.22 21.81
C SER A 182 -35.06 -29.98 22.11
N GLU A 183 -35.96 -30.11 21.14
CA GLU A 183 -37.16 -30.96 21.26
C GLU A 183 -36.80 -32.45 21.37
N GLN A 184 -35.83 -32.91 20.58
CA GLN A 184 -35.40 -34.30 20.60
C GLN A 184 -34.76 -34.68 21.95
N MET A 185 -33.94 -33.79 22.52
CA MET A 185 -33.31 -34.00 23.83
C MET A 185 -34.34 -34.02 24.97
N HIS A 186 -35.40 -33.22 24.87
CA HIS A 186 -36.47 -33.21 25.88
C HIS A 186 -37.32 -34.49 25.83
N ILE A 187 -37.60 -35.03 24.63
CA ILE A 187 -38.32 -36.30 24.48
C ILE A 187 -37.50 -37.48 25.03
N ASP A 188 -36.18 -37.46 24.87
CA ASP A 188 -35.31 -38.53 25.35
C ASP A 188 -35.13 -38.50 26.88
N GLU A 189 -35.08 -37.33 27.51
CA GLU A 189 -35.11 -37.21 28.99
C GLU A 189 -36.43 -37.72 29.61
N VAL A 190 -37.58 -37.37 29.01
CA VAL A 190 -38.88 -37.82 29.52
C VAL A 190 -39.00 -39.34 29.48
N LYS A 191 -38.46 -39.99 28.43
CA LYS A 191 -38.44 -41.46 28.34
C LYS A 191 -37.55 -42.11 29.40
N LEU A 192 -36.39 -41.52 29.71
CA LEU A 192 -35.47 -42.06 30.73
C LEU A 192 -36.02 -41.97 32.17
N SER A 193 -36.96 -41.05 32.43
CA SER A 193 -37.56 -40.87 33.77
C SER A 193 -38.74 -41.83 34.07
N GLN A 194 -39.16 -42.64 33.10
CA GLN A 194 -40.30 -43.56 33.20
C GLN A 194 -39.88 -45.05 33.31
N GLU A 195 -38.58 -45.35 33.33
CA GLU A 195 -37.99 -46.68 33.59
C GLU A 195 -37.34 -46.78 34.97
#